data_AF-A0A644W4E4-F1
#
_entry.id   AF-A0A644W4E4-F1
#
_cell.length_a   1.000
_cell.length_b   1.000
_cell.length_c   1.000
_cell.angle_alpha   90.00
_cell.angle_beta   90.00
_cell.angle_gamma   90.00
#
_symmetry.space_group_name_H-M   'P 1'
#
loop_
_entity.id
_entity.type
_entity.pdbx_description
1 polymer ?
#
loop_
_entity_poly.entity_id
_entity_poly.type
_entity_poly.pdbx_seq_one_letter_code
_entity_poly.pdbx_strand_id
1 'polypeptide(L)'
;MKDEASLDDLAYIFSNNIKDIKITRDYLTNILSREIITRYEEIIDTKDIYEENNIFSLFIYNKLINLGSLNISEIKEITILANRDYEKIDNRDYELIIKRKYGVCYYYIVVDNIDMFNDDSSINLAKININKVIEEIKRL
;
A
#
# COMPACT_ATOMS: atom_id res chain seq x y z
N MET A 1 33.28 -11.99 -14.77
CA MET A 1 32.24 -12.98 -15.13
C MET A 1 30.92 -12.31 -14.83
N LYS A 2 30.05 -12.20 -15.85
CA LYS A 2 28.81 -11.43 -15.79
C LYS A 2 27.76 -12.41 -15.26
N ASP A 3 27.33 -12.24 -14.01
CA ASP A 3 26.28 -13.08 -13.44
C ASP A 3 24.98 -12.72 -14.16
N GLU A 4 24.59 -13.54 -15.12
CA GLU A 4 23.31 -13.43 -15.82
C GLU A 4 22.21 -13.82 -14.82
N ALA A 5 21.35 -12.87 -14.47
CA ALA A 5 20.19 -13.11 -13.61
C ALA A 5 19.33 -14.24 -14.19
N SER A 6 18.82 -15.13 -13.33
CA SER A 6 17.97 -16.23 -13.79
C SER A 6 16.63 -15.69 -14.36
N LEU A 7 15.93 -16.51 -15.15
CA LEU A 7 14.60 -16.15 -15.67
C LEU A 7 13.62 -15.83 -14.53
N ASP A 8 13.76 -16.51 -13.38
CA ASP A 8 12.93 -16.27 -12.20
C ASP A 8 13.28 -14.95 -11.51
N ASP A 9 14.58 -14.60 -11.45
CA ASP A 9 15.03 -13.31 -10.94
C ASP A 9 14.53 -12.16 -11.82
N LEU A 10 14.59 -12.33 -13.14
CA LEU A 10 14.04 -11.36 -14.09
C LEU A 10 12.52 -11.24 -13.92
N ALA A 11 11.80 -12.36 -13.81
CA ALA A 11 10.35 -12.35 -13.58
C ALA A 11 9.98 -11.63 -12.28
N TYR A 12 10.80 -11.75 -11.22
CA TYR A 12 10.60 -11.03 -9.97
C TYR A 12 10.89 -9.53 -10.09
N ILE A 13 11.95 -9.12 -10.80
CA ILE A 13 12.25 -7.71 -11.03
C ILE A 13 11.08 -7.00 -11.74
N PHE A 14 10.39 -7.69 -12.64
CA PHE A 14 9.26 -7.13 -13.39
C PHE A 14 7.87 -7.40 -12.78
N SER A 15 7.78 -8.07 -11.62
CA SER A 15 6.48 -8.33 -10.99
C SER A 15 5.96 -7.14 -10.18
N ASN A 16 4.65 -7.07 -9.95
CA ASN A 16 4.04 -6.17 -8.97
C ASN A 16 3.62 -6.97 -7.72
N ASN A 17 4.56 -7.72 -7.15
CA ASN A 17 4.38 -8.36 -5.86
C ASN A 17 5.65 -8.23 -5.03
N ILE A 18 5.44 -8.16 -3.72
CA ILE A 18 6.49 -8.36 -2.72
C ILE A 18 6.49 -9.87 -2.49
N LYS A 19 7.61 -10.57 -2.66
CA LYS A 19 7.68 -12.02 -2.43
C LYS A 19 8.63 -12.38 -1.32
N ASP A 20 8.19 -13.30 -0.48
CA ASP A 20 8.94 -14.01 0.55
C ASP A 20 9.68 -13.07 1.52
N ILE A 21 9.14 -11.87 1.72
CA ILE A 21 9.74 -10.87 2.60
C ILE A 21 9.24 -11.09 4.05
N LYS A 22 10.18 -11.02 4.99
CA LYS A 22 9.89 -10.97 6.43
C LYS A 22 10.79 -9.92 7.06
N ILE A 23 10.20 -8.83 7.51
CA ILE A 23 10.94 -7.71 8.09
C ILE A 23 10.66 -7.64 9.59
N THR A 24 11.72 -7.44 10.38
CA THR A 24 11.56 -7.22 11.83
C THR A 24 11.06 -5.80 12.12
N ARG A 25 10.31 -5.66 13.20
CA ARG A 25 9.89 -4.36 13.73
C ARG A 25 11.07 -3.40 13.91
N ASP A 26 12.20 -3.90 14.40
CA ASP A 26 13.42 -3.11 14.62
C ASP A 26 13.93 -2.49 13.30
N TYR A 27 14.01 -3.28 12.22
CA TYR A 27 14.39 -2.78 10.91
C TYR A 27 13.42 -1.71 10.40
N LEU A 28 12.11 -1.94 10.54
CA LEU A 28 11.09 -0.96 10.15
C LEU A 28 11.25 0.37 10.90
N THR A 29 11.66 0.35 12.17
CA THR A 29 11.89 1.58 12.95
C THR A 29 13.07 2.43 12.46
N ASN A 30 13.94 1.87 11.60
CA ASN A 30 15.00 2.63 10.94
C ASN A 30 14.50 3.40 9.70
N ILE A 31 13.32 3.04 9.19
CA ILE A 31 12.76 3.57 7.93
C ILE A 31 11.48 4.39 8.19
N LEU A 32 10.69 3.98 9.18
CA LEU A 32 9.44 4.61 9.58
C LEU A 32 9.51 5.04 11.04
N SER A 33 8.75 6.08 11.41
CA SER A 33 8.71 6.53 12.80
C SER A 33 8.08 5.46 13.70
N ARG A 34 8.55 5.37 14.95
CA ARG A 34 7.99 4.44 15.95
C ARG A 34 6.49 4.65 16.18
N GLU A 35 6.02 5.89 16.10
CA GLU A 35 4.60 6.23 16.26
C GLU A 35 3.76 5.62 15.14
N ILE A 36 4.20 5.73 13.86
CA ILE A 36 3.48 5.13 12.73
C ILE A 36 3.37 3.62 12.89
N ILE A 37 4.46 2.95 13.28
CA ILE A 37 4.48 1.50 13.50
C ILE A 37 3.54 1.12 14.65
N THR A 38 3.63 1.82 15.78
CA THR A 38 2.81 1.51 16.96
C THR A 38 1.32 1.70 16.68
N ARG A 39 0.94 2.79 15.99
CA ARG A 39 -0.45 3.04 15.60
C ARG A 39 -0.98 2.05 14.57
N TYR A 40 -0.12 1.58 13.68
CA TYR A 40 -0.47 0.52 12.74
C TYR A 40 -0.73 -0.81 13.48
N GLU A 41 0.09 -1.15 14.47
CA GLU A 41 -0.06 -2.35 15.32
C GLU A 41 -1.36 -2.32 16.15
N GLU A 42 -1.93 -1.15 16.42
CA GLU A 42 -3.27 -1.01 17.03
C GLU A 42 -4.42 -1.39 16.06
N ILE A 43 -4.15 -1.42 14.75
CA ILE A 43 -5.13 -1.72 13.69
C ILE A 43 -4.99 -3.15 13.20
N ILE A 44 -3.75 -3.59 12.94
CA ILE A 44 -3.42 -4.91 12.43
C ILE A 44 -2.59 -5.63 13.49
N ASP A 45 -3.07 -6.78 13.97
CA ASP A 45 -2.36 -7.60 14.95
C ASP A 45 -1.14 -8.27 14.30
N THR A 46 0.01 -7.59 14.35
CA THR A 46 1.31 -8.10 13.89
C THR A 46 2.27 -8.20 15.06
N LYS A 47 3.03 -9.30 15.15
CA LYS A 47 3.94 -9.56 16.27
C LYS A 47 5.38 -9.69 15.79
N ASP A 48 6.15 -8.61 15.97
CA ASP A 48 7.60 -8.46 15.74
C ASP A 48 8.14 -8.75 14.32
N ILE A 49 7.47 -9.58 13.53
CA ILE A 49 7.78 -9.93 12.16
C ILE A 49 6.59 -9.51 11.29
N TYR A 50 6.89 -8.74 10.26
CA TYR A 50 5.95 -8.24 9.28
C TYR A 50 6.13 -9.02 7.99
N GLU A 51 5.04 -9.65 7.53
CA GLU A 51 4.99 -10.36 6.26
C GLU A 51 4.52 -9.42 5.13
N GLU A 52 4.47 -9.92 3.88
CA GLU A 52 4.21 -9.13 2.67
C GLU A 52 2.98 -8.22 2.80
N ASN A 53 1.84 -8.78 3.20
CA ASN A 53 0.60 -8.04 3.36
C ASN A 53 0.69 -6.99 4.47
N ASN A 54 1.43 -7.27 5.55
CA ASN A 54 1.63 -6.32 6.64
C ASN A 54 2.48 -5.13 6.20
N ILE A 55 3.57 -5.39 5.47
CA ILE A 55 4.46 -4.34 4.96
C ILE A 55 3.72 -3.51 3.94
N PHE A 56 2.98 -4.14 3.02
CA PHE A 56 2.14 -3.44 2.06
C PHE A 56 1.14 -2.50 2.75
N SER A 57 0.34 -3.02 3.68
CA SER A 57 -0.65 -2.19 4.38
C SER A 57 -0.02 -1.14 5.30
N LEU A 58 1.16 -1.39 5.87
CA LEU A 58 1.89 -0.40 6.67
C LEU A 58 2.35 0.79 5.82
N PHE A 59 2.84 0.54 4.60
CA PHE A 59 3.24 1.61 3.67
C PHE A 59 2.03 2.39 3.16
N ILE A 60 0.91 1.72 2.90
CA ILE A 60 -0.37 2.39 2.61
C ILE A 60 -0.79 3.24 3.81
N TYR A 61 -0.83 2.69 5.02
CA TYR A 61 -1.16 3.41 6.25
C TYR A 61 -0.30 4.67 6.43
N ASN A 62 1.03 4.55 6.28
CA ASN A 62 1.96 5.67 6.37
C ASN A 62 1.64 6.77 5.34
N LYS A 63 1.36 6.39 4.08
CA LYS A 63 0.95 7.38 3.05
C LYS A 63 -0.36 8.06 3.44
N LEU A 64 -1.35 7.31 3.90
CA LEU A 64 -2.66 7.85 4.28
C LEU A 64 -2.59 8.83 5.46
N ILE A 65 -1.80 8.52 6.49
CA ILE A 65 -1.56 9.42 7.63
C ILE A 65 -0.91 10.73 7.16
N ASN A 66 0.10 10.63 6.29
CA ASN A 66 0.83 11.79 5.79
C ASN A 66 0.01 12.67 4.82
N LEU A 67 -1.12 12.18 4.29
CA LEU A 67 -2.05 13.01 3.50
C LEU A 67 -2.73 14.10 4.36
N GLY A 68 -3.00 13.81 5.64
CA GLY A 68 -3.68 14.73 6.56
C GLY A 68 -5.16 15.06 6.21
N SER A 69 -5.69 14.57 5.09
CA SER A 69 -7.04 14.86 4.61
C SER A 69 -8.10 13.84 5.07
N LEU A 70 -7.65 12.72 5.64
CA LEU A 70 -8.46 11.61 6.13
C LEU A 70 -8.51 11.59 7.66
N ASN A 71 -9.64 11.17 8.20
CA ASN A 71 -9.75 10.92 9.63
C ASN A 71 -9.24 9.50 9.97
N ILE A 72 -9.00 9.24 11.26
CA ILE A 72 -8.43 7.96 11.73
C ILE A 72 -9.32 6.76 11.38
N SER A 73 -10.64 6.92 11.39
CA SER A 73 -11.57 5.83 11.02
C SER A 73 -11.43 5.45 9.55
N GLU A 74 -11.40 6.45 8.66
CA GLU A 74 -11.21 6.24 7.22
C GLU A 74 -9.86 5.58 6.92
N ILE A 75 -8.79 6.04 7.57
CA ILE A 75 -7.46 5.46 7.42
C ILE A 75 -7.45 4.00 7.88
N LYS A 76 -8.07 3.72 9.04
CA LYS A 76 -8.18 2.36 9.58
C LYS A 76 -8.89 1.42 8.61
N GLU A 77 -10.03 1.84 8.06
CA GLU A 77 -10.79 1.04 7.10
C GLU A 77 -9.98 0.70 5.85
N ILE A 78 -9.35 1.69 5.23
CA ILE A 78 -8.51 1.48 4.03
C ILE A 78 -7.32 0.57 4.36
N THR A 79 -6.70 0.74 5.52
CA THR A 79 -5.55 -0.07 5.96
C THR A 79 -5.93 -1.54 6.13
N ILE A 80 -7.07 -1.82 6.77
CA ILE A 80 -7.58 -3.19 6.95
C ILE A 80 -7.87 -3.83 5.59
N LEU A 81 -8.48 -3.08 4.67
CA LEU A 81 -8.76 -3.59 3.33
C LEU A 81 -7.48 -3.86 2.55
N ALA A 82 -6.50 -2.97 2.60
CA ALA A 82 -5.20 -3.15 1.97
C ALA A 82 -4.47 -4.41 2.50
N ASN A 83 -4.53 -4.65 3.82
CA ASN A 83 -3.92 -5.84 4.42
C ASN A 83 -4.63 -7.12 4.01
N ARG A 84 -5.96 -7.13 4.06
CA ARG A 84 -6.79 -8.31 3.76
C ARG A 84 -6.73 -8.72 2.29
N ASP A 85 -6.77 -7.73 1.40
CA ASP A 85 -6.95 -7.97 -0.04
C ASP A 85 -5.63 -7.89 -0.84
N TYR A 86 -4.47 -7.81 -0.17
CA TYR A 86 -3.15 -7.76 -0.81
C TYR A 86 -2.94 -8.86 -1.86
N GLU A 87 -3.36 -10.09 -1.57
CA GLU A 87 -3.21 -11.25 -2.47
C GLU A 87 -3.95 -11.08 -3.82
N LYS A 88 -4.88 -10.12 -3.93
CA LYS A 88 -5.59 -9.82 -5.19
C LYS A 88 -4.79 -8.90 -6.13
N ILE A 89 -3.67 -8.35 -5.65
CA ILE A 89 -2.79 -7.51 -6.47
C ILE A 89 -1.91 -8.42 -7.33
N ASP A 90 -1.97 -8.20 -8.63
CA ASP A 90 -1.16 -8.90 -9.62
C ASP A 90 -0.33 -7.90 -10.44
N ASN A 91 0.24 -8.36 -11.57
CA ASN A 91 1.11 -7.55 -12.43
C ASN A 91 0.41 -6.45 -13.22
N ARG A 92 -0.88 -6.19 -13.00
CA ARG A 92 -1.61 -5.06 -13.60
C ARG A 92 -1.30 -3.73 -12.92
N ASP A 93 -1.77 -2.64 -13.51
CA ASP A 93 -1.66 -1.31 -12.92
C ASP A 93 -2.82 -1.06 -11.97
N TYR A 94 -2.52 -0.81 -10.69
CA TYR A 94 -3.51 -0.57 -9.65
C TYR A 94 -3.39 0.85 -9.10
N GLU A 95 -4.50 1.57 -9.06
CA GLU A 95 -4.57 2.90 -8.45
C GLU A 95 -5.68 2.97 -7.40
N LEU A 96 -5.31 3.30 -6.16
CA LEU A 96 -6.25 3.64 -5.11
C LEU A 96 -6.68 5.09 -5.26
N ILE A 97 -7.96 5.29 -5.51
CA ILE A 97 -8.60 6.59 -5.61
C ILE A 97 -9.39 6.84 -4.34
N ILE A 98 -9.17 8.00 -3.72
CA ILE A 98 -9.87 8.41 -2.52
C ILE A 98 -10.52 9.76 -2.79
N LYS A 99 -11.85 9.83 -2.61
CA LYS A 99 -12.66 10.99 -2.92
C LYS A 99 -13.55 11.35 -1.74
N ARG A 100 -14.01 12.61 -1.69
CA ARG A 100 -14.99 13.07 -0.71
C ARG A 100 -16.08 13.90 -1.37
N LYS A 101 -17.32 13.63 -0.98
CA LYS A 101 -18.50 14.40 -1.43
C LYS A 101 -19.45 14.59 -0.25
N TYR A 102 -19.89 15.84 -0.04
CA TYR A 102 -20.77 16.22 1.08
C TYR A 102 -20.29 15.72 2.47
N GLY A 103 -18.97 15.72 2.68
CA GLY A 103 -18.37 15.23 3.92
C GLY A 103 -18.19 13.70 4.00
N VAL A 104 -18.76 12.93 3.07
CA VAL A 104 -18.63 11.48 3.01
C VAL A 104 -17.40 11.10 2.19
N CYS A 105 -16.47 10.37 2.80
CA CYS A 105 -15.33 9.78 2.11
C CYS A 105 -15.71 8.45 1.46
N TYR A 106 -15.20 8.21 0.26
CA TYR A 106 -15.31 6.93 -0.43
C TYR A 106 -14.03 6.67 -1.23
N TYR A 107 -13.73 5.40 -1.44
CA TYR A 107 -12.50 4.98 -2.11
C TYR A 107 -12.73 3.72 -2.92
N TYR A 108 -11.91 3.54 -3.95
CA TYR A 108 -11.96 2.38 -4.84
C TYR A 108 -10.61 2.18 -5.53
N ILE A 109 -10.42 0.99 -6.06
CA ILE A 109 -9.27 0.61 -6.87
C ILE A 109 -9.67 0.67 -8.34
N VAL A 110 -8.85 1.33 -9.14
CA VAL A 110 -8.90 1.28 -10.61
C VAL A 110 -7.81 0.34 -11.07
N VAL A 111 -8.14 -0.54 -12.02
CA VAL A 111 -7.20 -1.49 -12.61
C VAL A 111 -7.02 -1.16 -14.10
N ASP A 112 -5.79 -1.19 -14.60
CA ASP A 112 -5.42 -0.97 -16.01
C ASP A 112 -5.85 0.39 -16.61
N ASN A 113 -5.94 1.44 -15.79
CA ASN A 113 -6.27 2.80 -16.22
C ASN A 113 -7.53 2.89 -17.11
N ILE A 114 -8.58 2.16 -16.76
CA ILE A 114 -9.86 2.21 -17.47
C ILE A 114 -10.50 3.61 -17.40
N ASP A 115 -11.12 4.04 -18.51
CA ASP A 115 -11.89 5.27 -18.53
C ASP A 115 -13.16 5.12 -17.68
N MET A 116 -13.27 5.94 -16.64
CA MET A 116 -14.42 6.00 -15.76
C MET A 116 -15.14 7.33 -15.93
N PHE A 117 -16.47 7.31 -15.94
CA PHE A 117 -17.25 8.53 -15.77
C PHE A 117 -16.94 9.14 -14.40
N ASN A 118 -16.50 10.40 -14.40
CA ASN A 118 -16.16 11.11 -13.19
C ASN A 118 -17.34 11.90 -12.66
N ASP A 119 -17.50 11.88 -11.34
CA ASP A 119 -18.33 12.83 -10.63
C ASP A 119 -17.53 14.12 -10.38
N ASP A 120 -17.71 15.11 -11.26
CA ASP A 120 -16.99 16.39 -11.22
C ASP A 120 -17.29 17.22 -9.97
N SER A 121 -18.33 16.87 -9.21
CA SER A 121 -18.67 17.55 -7.95
C SER A 121 -17.99 16.96 -6.72
N SER A 122 -17.20 15.89 -6.89
CA SER A 122 -16.42 15.27 -5.81
C SER A 122 -15.02 15.85 -5.70
N ILE A 123 -14.50 15.95 -4.48
CA ILE A 123 -13.12 16.36 -4.22
C ILE A 123 -12.24 15.12 -4.27
N ASN A 124 -11.21 15.14 -5.12
CA ASN A 124 -10.17 14.11 -5.11
C ASN A 124 -9.20 14.37 -3.94
N LEU A 125 -9.19 13.46 -2.96
CA LEU A 125 -8.32 13.56 -1.78
C LEU A 125 -6.94 12.96 -2.06
N ALA A 126 -6.89 11.85 -2.80
CA ALA A 126 -5.64 11.19 -3.16
C ALA A 126 -5.80 10.22 -4.34
N LYS A 127 -4.70 10.08 -5.08
CA LYS A 127 -4.48 9.03 -6.08
C LYS A 127 -3.16 8.34 -5.76
N ILE A 128 -3.23 7.12 -5.23
CA ILE A 128 -2.07 6.34 -4.82
C ILE A 128 -1.84 5.23 -5.84
N ASN A 129 -0.73 5.29 -6.56
CA ASN A 129 -0.31 4.20 -7.45
C ASN A 129 0.29 3.06 -6.60
N ILE A 130 -0.40 1.92 -6.59
CA ILE A 130 -0.08 0.76 -5.76
C ILE A 130 1.23 0.10 -6.22
N ASN A 131 1.48 0.05 -7.53
CA ASN A 131 2.71 -0.47 -8.11
C ASN A 131 3.94 0.30 -7.59
N LYS A 132 3.86 1.63 -7.50
CA LYS A 132 4.92 2.46 -6.91
C LYS A 132 5.13 2.18 -5.43
N VAL A 133 4.09 1.82 -4.69
CA VAL A 133 4.23 1.41 -3.28
C VAL A 133 4.97 0.08 -3.19
N ILE A 134 4.65 -0.89 -4.05
CA ILE A 134 5.35 -2.18 -4.11
C ILE A 134 6.82 -2.00 -4.50
N GLU A 135 7.10 -1.14 -5.49
CA GLU A 135 8.47 -0.80 -5.88
C GLU A 135 9.27 -0.11 -4.77
N GLU A 136 8.63 0.73 -3.95
CA GLU A 136 9.24 1.31 -2.76
C GLU A 136 9.62 0.22 -1.74
N ILE A 137 8.75 -0.76 -1.53
CA ILE A 137 8.97 -1.87 -0.60
C ILE A 137 10.07 -2.82 -1.10
N LYS A 138 10.13 -3.11 -2.40
CA LYS A 138 11.19 -3.95 -3.00
C LYS A 138 12.60 -3.37 -2.84
N ARG A 139 12.72 -2.08 -2.52
CA ARG A 139 14.01 -1.39 -2.31
C ARG A 139 14.45 -1.35 -0.85
N LEU A 140 13.64 -1.89 0.07
CA LEU A 140 14.02 -2.09 1.47
C LEU A 140 15.10 -3.15 1.61
#